data_AF-A0A924EUM5-F1
#
_entry.id   AF-A0A924EUM5-F1
#
_cell.length_a   1.000
_cell.length_b   1.000
_cell.length_c   1.000
_cell.angle_alpha   90.00
_cell.angle_beta   90.00
_cell.angle_gamma   90.00
#
_symmetry.space_group_name_H-M   'P 1'
#
loop_
_entity.id
_entity.type
_entity.pdbx_description
1 polymer ?
#
loop_
_entity_poly.entity_id
_entity_poly.type
_entity_poly.pdbx_seq_one_letter_code
_entity_poly.pdbx_strand_id
1 'polypeptide(L)'
;MKSAVETLNPTRVKLTVEVPFDELKPSLDAAYKTIGSQINVPGFRAGKVPARIIDQRVGRGAVLQEAVNDALPRFYGQAVEENKIRPLGQPEVDVTEVPAEEGQDLKFTIEVDVRPELVLPDYDGMPIEVDVVDAEAMAADVEVRMTALRQRFGTLTGVERIAATGDFVSIDLVASIGEEEIDSAKGISYEIGTGNMIDGLDDALVGMAAQESKVFNAPLSGGEHEGKDAEINVTVQSVKERVLPELDDDFAQLASEFDTLEELRADIEAQAERGKKMEQGVQARDKVLEHLLANTEIPVPDALVEAEVTQHLEGESRLEDDEHRAEVAENTRTAMRSQFLLDAIAEKEQVSVGQPELIEYLVMSAQQYGMEPNDFAKAVDEGGQIPAMVAEVARRKALAAVLEKAAIVDTAGTRIDLNDLDVGADALGYDEGADDHEGHDHEGHDHEGHDHEGHDHEVVESEVVESGIVVESEVVEVNDQDKA
;
A
#
# COMPACT_ATOMS: atom_id res chain seq x y z
N MET A 1 -24.25 26.32 20.37
CA MET A 1 -23.03 26.61 19.58
C MET A 1 -23.40 27.33 18.29
N LYS A 2 -22.55 28.23 17.80
CA LYS A 2 -22.59 28.74 16.42
C LYS A 2 -21.26 28.45 15.75
N SER A 3 -21.29 27.99 14.52
CA SER A 3 -20.11 27.75 13.69
C SER A 3 -20.27 28.46 12.35
N ALA A 4 -19.18 29.01 11.83
CA ALA A 4 -19.13 29.63 10.51
C ALA A 4 -17.88 29.13 9.78
N VAL A 5 -18.04 28.75 8.51
CA VAL A 5 -16.94 28.27 7.65
C VAL A 5 -16.57 29.36 6.66
N GLU A 6 -15.27 29.62 6.56
CA GLU A 6 -14.66 30.44 5.51
C GLU A 6 -13.65 29.58 4.73
N THR A 7 -13.81 29.49 3.41
CA THR A 7 -12.85 28.80 2.54
C THR A 7 -11.68 29.72 2.25
N LEU A 8 -10.49 29.40 2.77
CA LEU A 8 -9.28 30.19 2.56
C LEU A 8 -8.68 29.90 1.17
N ASN A 9 -8.63 28.63 0.81
CA ASN A 9 -8.23 28.14 -0.51
C ASN A 9 -8.93 26.78 -0.78
N PRO A 10 -8.80 26.17 -1.97
CA PRO A 10 -9.52 24.93 -2.32
C PRO A 10 -9.27 23.74 -1.37
N THR A 11 -8.18 23.79 -0.60
CA THR A 11 -7.71 22.71 0.27
C THR A 11 -7.61 23.12 1.74
N ARG A 12 -8.06 24.32 2.13
CA ARG A 12 -7.95 24.81 3.52
C ARG A 12 -9.13 25.69 3.89
N VAL A 13 -9.73 25.40 5.04
CA VAL A 13 -10.86 26.16 5.58
C VAL A 13 -10.54 26.72 6.95
N LYS A 14 -11.19 27.83 7.27
CA LYS A 14 -11.20 28.44 8.59
C LYS A 14 -12.59 28.32 9.19
N LEU A 15 -12.69 27.61 10.29
CA LEU A 15 -13.88 27.50 11.13
C LEU A 15 -13.80 28.56 12.22
N THR A 16 -14.80 29.43 12.31
CA THR A 16 -14.98 30.32 13.47
C THR A 16 -16.09 29.77 14.33
N VAL A 17 -15.79 29.47 15.58
CA VAL A 17 -16.71 28.81 16.51
C VAL A 17 -16.97 29.71 17.72
N GLU A 18 -18.25 29.93 18.00
CA GLU A 18 -18.73 30.63 19.18
C GLU A 18 -19.53 29.67 20.06
N VAL A 19 -19.03 29.42 21.27
CA VAL A 19 -19.65 28.53 22.25
C VAL A 19 -20.19 29.35 23.42
N PRO A 20 -21.51 29.32 23.67
CA PRO A 20 -22.10 29.93 24.85
C PRO A 20 -21.53 29.35 26.15
N PHE A 21 -21.34 30.18 27.18
CA PHE A 21 -20.83 29.74 28.48
C PHE A 21 -21.56 28.52 29.06
N ASP A 22 -22.87 28.43 28.84
CA ASP A 22 -23.70 27.31 29.32
C ASP A 22 -23.28 25.96 28.75
N GLU A 23 -22.77 25.91 27.52
CA GLU A 23 -22.29 24.69 26.86
C GLU A 23 -20.87 24.28 27.32
N LEU A 24 -20.13 25.22 27.92
CA LEU A 24 -18.81 25.00 28.53
C LEU A 24 -18.90 24.47 29.97
N LYS A 25 -20.04 24.66 30.65
CA LYS A 25 -20.23 24.24 32.06
C LYS A 25 -19.83 22.78 32.35
N PRO A 26 -20.18 21.78 31.51
CA PRO A 26 -19.76 20.40 31.75
C PRO A 26 -18.24 20.23 31.80
N SER A 27 -17.51 20.87 30.89
CA SER A 27 -16.04 20.85 30.85
C SER A 27 -15.42 21.66 31.99
N LEU A 28 -16.09 22.74 32.43
CA LEU A 28 -15.67 23.49 33.61
C LEU A 28 -15.77 22.66 34.89
N ASP A 29 -16.87 21.92 35.06
CA ASP A 29 -17.07 21.01 36.20
C ASP A 29 -16.05 19.86 36.18
N ALA A 30 -15.73 19.33 34.99
CA ALA A 30 -14.67 18.34 34.80
C ALA A 30 -13.30 18.90 35.18
N ALA A 31 -12.94 20.09 34.70
CA ALA A 31 -11.69 20.77 35.03
C ALA A 31 -11.52 20.98 36.54
N TYR A 32 -12.57 21.41 37.24
CA TYR A 32 -12.55 21.52 38.71
C TYR A 32 -12.27 20.19 39.41
N LYS A 33 -12.84 19.09 38.91
CA LYS A 33 -12.63 17.75 39.45
C LYS A 33 -11.19 17.27 39.19
N THR A 34 -10.68 17.48 37.98
CA THR A 34 -9.32 17.13 37.56
C THR A 34 -8.28 17.88 38.39
N ILE A 35 -8.34 19.21 38.39
CA ILE A 35 -7.42 20.06 39.16
C ILE A 35 -7.54 19.75 40.65
N GLY A 36 -8.75 19.63 41.17
CA GLY A 36 -9.02 19.29 42.57
C GLY A 36 -8.41 17.94 43.02
N SER A 37 -8.20 17.00 42.09
CA SER A 37 -7.54 15.72 42.34
C SER A 37 -6.02 15.80 42.32
N GLN A 38 -5.47 16.73 41.54
CA GLN A 38 -4.02 16.95 41.39
C GLN A 38 -3.44 17.84 42.51
N ILE A 39 -4.23 18.78 43.04
CA ILE A 39 -3.76 19.70 44.08
C ILE A 39 -3.93 19.15 45.50
N ASN A 40 -2.91 19.36 46.33
CA ASN A 40 -3.00 19.09 47.77
C ASN A 40 -3.36 20.37 48.53
N VAL A 41 -4.57 20.40 49.11
CA VAL A 41 -5.06 21.53 49.90
C VAL A 41 -5.20 21.11 51.37
N PRO A 42 -4.51 21.77 52.32
CA PRO A 42 -4.62 21.45 53.75
C PRO A 42 -6.08 21.50 54.23
N GLY A 43 -6.51 20.43 54.90
CA GLY A 43 -7.88 20.31 55.44
C GLY A 43 -8.90 19.70 54.47
N PHE A 44 -8.56 19.44 53.21
CA PHE A 44 -9.43 18.79 52.23
C PHE A 44 -8.79 17.52 51.68
N ARG A 45 -9.62 16.50 51.41
CA ARG A 45 -9.17 15.30 50.69
C ARG A 45 -9.04 15.62 49.20
N ALA A 46 -8.00 15.09 48.54
CA ALA A 46 -7.83 15.18 47.10
C ALA A 46 -9.12 14.79 46.35
N GLY A 47 -9.52 15.62 45.39
CA GLY A 47 -10.76 15.49 44.60
C GLY A 47 -12.05 15.94 45.30
N LYS A 48 -11.98 16.41 46.56
CA LYS A 48 -13.13 16.94 47.33
C LYS A 48 -12.92 18.38 47.78
N VAL A 49 -12.02 19.10 47.13
CA VAL A 49 -11.79 20.53 47.35
C VAL A 49 -12.93 21.31 46.68
N PRO A 50 -13.62 22.24 47.38
CA PRO A 50 -14.65 23.08 46.76
C PRO A 50 -14.08 24.01 45.68
N ALA A 51 -14.82 24.25 44.59
CA ALA A 51 -14.41 25.08 43.45
C ALA A 51 -13.84 26.46 43.85
N ARG A 52 -14.47 27.13 44.83
CA ARG A 52 -13.97 28.43 45.34
C ARG A 52 -12.56 28.37 45.94
N ILE A 53 -12.18 27.25 46.55
CA ILE A 53 -10.86 27.07 47.13
C ILE A 53 -9.83 26.72 46.04
N ILE A 54 -10.27 26.01 44.99
CA ILE A 54 -9.47 25.76 43.79
C ILE A 54 -9.16 27.08 43.08
N ASP A 55 -10.17 27.91 42.83
CA ASP A 55 -10.02 29.25 42.23
C ASP A 55 -9.03 30.13 43.00
N GLN A 56 -9.08 30.12 44.34
CA GLN A 56 -8.16 30.88 45.19
C GLN A 56 -6.72 30.37 45.16
N ARG A 57 -6.51 29.08 44.89
CA ARG A 57 -5.20 28.44 44.97
C ARG A 57 -4.48 28.40 43.63
N VAL A 58 -5.20 28.11 42.56
CA VAL A 58 -4.67 27.88 41.21
C VAL A 58 -5.02 29.02 40.24
N GLY A 59 -6.01 29.85 40.61
CA GLY A 59 -6.52 30.93 39.77
C GLY A 59 -7.62 30.43 38.82
N ARG A 60 -8.70 31.20 38.71
CA ARG A 60 -9.84 30.88 37.85
C ARG A 60 -9.45 30.75 36.37
N GLY A 61 -8.47 31.53 35.91
CA GLY A 61 -7.93 31.44 34.55
C GLY A 61 -7.33 30.08 34.21
N ALA A 62 -6.62 29.44 35.15
CA ALA A 62 -6.05 28.11 34.94
C ALA A 62 -7.14 27.03 34.82
N VAL A 63 -8.23 27.16 35.58
CA VAL A 63 -9.39 26.26 35.48
C VAL A 63 -10.10 26.45 34.15
N LEU A 64 -10.27 27.69 33.70
CA LEU A 64 -10.87 27.99 32.40
C LEU A 64 -10.02 27.44 31.25
N GLN A 65 -8.69 27.56 31.31
CA GLN A 65 -7.82 26.98 30.31
C GLN A 65 -7.95 25.46 30.22
N GLU A 66 -7.95 24.77 31.37
CA GLU A 66 -8.17 23.32 31.43
C GLU A 66 -9.54 22.94 30.84
N ALA A 67 -10.58 23.69 31.17
CA ALA A 67 -11.93 23.47 30.64
C ALA A 67 -12.00 23.69 29.13
N VAL A 68 -11.29 24.69 28.60
CA VAL A 68 -11.20 24.93 27.15
C VAL A 68 -10.48 23.79 26.47
N ASN A 69 -9.32 23.36 26.97
CA ASN A 69 -8.55 22.25 26.40
C ASN A 69 -9.35 20.95 26.34
N ASP A 70 -10.13 20.64 27.38
CA ASP A 70 -11.05 19.49 27.41
C ASP A 70 -12.22 19.64 26.41
N ALA A 71 -12.75 20.85 26.26
CA ALA A 71 -13.93 21.08 25.43
C ALA A 71 -13.62 21.22 23.93
N LEU A 72 -12.41 21.65 23.57
CA LEU A 72 -12.00 21.93 22.19
C LEU A 72 -12.21 20.74 21.23
N PRO A 73 -11.75 19.50 21.54
CA PRO A 73 -11.96 18.36 20.65
C PRO A 73 -13.43 18.07 20.37
N ARG A 74 -14.28 18.16 21.40
CA ARG A 74 -15.73 17.93 21.28
C ARG A 74 -16.40 18.98 20.39
N PHE A 75 -16.09 20.24 20.62
CA PHE A 75 -16.65 21.34 19.84
C PHE A 75 -16.12 21.33 18.39
N TYR A 76 -14.85 20.99 18.19
CA TYR A 76 -14.30 20.79 16.86
C TYR A 76 -15.07 19.70 16.10
N GLY A 77 -15.24 18.51 16.69
CA GLY A 77 -15.99 17.41 16.07
C GLY A 77 -17.42 17.82 15.68
N GLN A 78 -18.13 18.51 16.57
CA GLN A 78 -19.47 19.02 16.28
C GLN A 78 -19.47 20.02 15.12
N ALA A 79 -18.52 20.97 15.08
CA ALA A 79 -18.43 21.96 14.02
C ALA A 79 -18.09 21.32 12.66
N VAL A 80 -17.23 20.30 12.65
CA VAL A 80 -16.89 19.53 11.44
C VAL A 80 -18.11 18.79 10.90
N GLU A 81 -18.87 18.11 11.77
CA GLU A 81 -20.07 17.36 11.39
C GLU A 81 -21.18 18.27 10.88
N GLU A 82 -21.50 19.35 11.60
CA GLU A 82 -22.53 20.34 11.23
C GLU A 82 -22.27 20.95 9.85
N ASN A 83 -21.01 21.17 9.52
CA ASN A 83 -20.59 21.78 8.25
C ASN A 83 -20.16 20.77 7.19
N LYS A 84 -20.25 19.46 7.47
CA LYS A 84 -19.84 18.36 6.58
C LYS A 84 -18.42 18.50 6.05
N ILE A 85 -17.53 19.05 6.88
CA ILE A 85 -16.13 19.24 6.54
C ILE A 85 -15.44 17.89 6.60
N ARG A 86 -14.54 17.63 5.65
CA ARG A 86 -13.71 16.43 5.63
C ARG A 86 -12.26 16.85 5.86
N PRO A 87 -11.85 17.00 7.13
CA PRO A 87 -10.51 17.45 7.45
C PRO A 87 -9.48 16.40 7.03
N LEU A 88 -8.33 16.87 6.58
CA LEU A 88 -7.15 16.08 6.29
C LEU A 88 -6.08 16.47 7.29
N GLY A 89 -5.74 15.56 8.20
CA GLY A 89 -4.72 15.80 9.22
C GLY A 89 -5.21 16.57 10.44
N GLN A 90 -4.25 17.14 11.18
CA GLN A 90 -4.51 17.82 12.45
C GLN A 90 -4.87 19.30 12.24
N PRO A 91 -5.86 19.83 12.96
CA PRO A 91 -6.22 21.23 12.90
C PRO A 91 -5.25 22.14 13.67
N GLU A 92 -5.04 23.34 13.16
CA GLU A 92 -4.44 24.46 13.90
C GLU A 92 -5.55 25.20 14.64
N VAL A 93 -5.44 25.34 15.97
CA VAL A 93 -6.48 25.97 16.81
C VAL A 93 -5.95 27.24 17.45
N ASP A 94 -6.65 28.36 17.24
CA ASP A 94 -6.37 29.66 17.84
C ASP A 94 -7.53 30.13 18.72
N VAL A 95 -7.30 30.24 20.03
CA VAL A 95 -8.32 30.64 21.01
C VAL A 95 -8.33 32.16 21.15
N THR A 96 -9.24 32.80 20.43
CA THR A 96 -9.35 34.27 20.38
C THR A 96 -9.94 34.92 21.64
N GLU A 97 -10.92 34.29 22.29
CA GLU A 97 -11.56 34.81 23.51
C GLU A 97 -11.94 33.67 24.46
N VAL A 98 -11.46 33.74 25.71
CA VAL A 98 -11.84 32.82 26.79
C VAL A 98 -12.83 33.51 27.74
N PRO A 99 -13.97 32.89 28.07
CA PRO A 99 -14.99 33.55 28.88
C PRO A 99 -14.56 33.62 30.35
N ALA A 100 -14.41 34.84 30.86
CA ALA A 100 -14.03 35.09 32.25
C ALA A 100 -15.22 35.01 33.22
N GLU A 101 -16.41 35.38 32.74
CA GLU A 101 -17.66 35.47 33.52
C GLU A 101 -18.86 34.84 32.80
N GLU A 102 -19.92 34.55 33.56
CA GLU A 102 -21.18 34.05 33.01
C GLU A 102 -21.79 35.07 32.04
N GLY A 103 -22.07 34.64 30.80
CA GLY A 103 -22.62 35.48 29.73
C GLY A 103 -21.60 35.95 28.69
N GLN A 104 -20.34 35.54 28.80
CA GLN A 104 -19.33 35.65 27.73
C GLN A 104 -19.21 34.32 26.99
N ASP A 105 -18.98 34.39 25.68
CA ASP A 105 -18.84 33.21 24.83
C ASP A 105 -17.36 32.85 24.69
N LEU A 106 -17.07 31.55 24.59
CA LEU A 106 -15.76 31.06 24.14
C LEU A 106 -15.71 31.21 22.62
N LYS A 107 -14.70 31.91 22.12
CA LYS A 107 -14.46 32.06 20.68
C LYS A 107 -13.09 31.53 20.31
N PHE A 108 -13.07 30.67 19.31
CA PHE A 108 -11.83 30.14 18.76
C PHE A 108 -12.00 29.95 17.25
N THR A 109 -10.86 30.00 16.57
CA THR A 109 -10.77 29.68 15.16
C THR A 109 -9.98 28.41 14.96
N ILE A 110 -10.36 27.64 13.97
CA ILE A 110 -9.70 26.40 13.60
C ILE A 110 -9.37 26.51 12.12
N GLU A 111 -8.11 26.31 11.78
CA GLU A 111 -7.69 26.18 10.40
C GLU A 111 -7.29 24.72 10.16
N VAL A 112 -7.85 24.13 9.12
CA VAL A 112 -7.58 22.73 8.80
C VAL A 112 -7.57 22.53 7.31
N ASP A 113 -6.64 21.69 6.85
CA ASP A 113 -6.65 21.24 5.47
C ASP A 113 -7.87 20.35 5.25
N VAL A 114 -8.50 20.48 4.10
CA VAL A 114 -9.72 19.74 3.74
C VAL A 114 -9.53 19.09 2.40
N ARG A 115 -10.25 17.98 2.22
CA ARG A 115 -10.31 17.36 0.91
C ARG A 115 -10.97 18.33 -0.09
N PRO A 116 -10.33 18.59 -1.24
CA PRO A 116 -10.85 19.55 -2.19
C PRO A 116 -12.10 19.02 -2.89
N GLU A 117 -13.00 19.93 -3.23
CA GLU A 117 -14.10 19.64 -4.14
C GLU A 117 -13.57 19.62 -5.58
N LEU A 118 -13.69 18.47 -6.25
CA LEU A 118 -13.20 18.27 -7.62
C LEU A 118 -14.34 18.35 -8.63
N VAL A 119 -14.11 19.05 -9.73
CA VAL A 119 -14.99 18.99 -10.91
C VAL A 119 -14.46 17.92 -11.85
N LEU A 120 -15.09 16.75 -11.82
CA LEU A 120 -14.68 15.62 -12.64
C LEU A 120 -15.07 15.83 -14.11
N PRO A 121 -14.18 15.50 -15.07
CA PRO A 121 -14.54 15.48 -16.48
C PRO A 121 -15.58 14.40 -16.77
N ASP A 122 -16.21 14.50 -17.93
CA ASP A 122 -17.00 13.40 -18.46
C ASP A 122 -16.07 12.29 -18.95
N TYR A 123 -16.29 11.08 -18.48
CA TYR A 123 -15.52 9.89 -18.86
C TYR A 123 -16.35 8.88 -19.66
N ASP A 124 -17.65 9.13 -19.86
CA ASP A 124 -18.49 8.29 -20.71
C ASP A 124 -18.05 8.39 -22.17
N GLY A 125 -17.59 7.27 -22.73
CA GLY A 125 -17.08 7.20 -24.10
C GLY A 125 -15.75 7.94 -24.31
N MET A 126 -15.01 8.22 -23.24
CA MET A 126 -13.69 8.84 -23.30
C MET A 126 -12.74 7.98 -24.14
N PRO A 127 -12.14 8.51 -25.22
CA PRO A 127 -11.26 7.73 -26.08
C PRO A 127 -9.92 7.49 -25.39
N ILE A 128 -9.54 6.23 -25.23
CA ILE A 128 -8.25 5.81 -24.69
C ILE A 128 -7.62 4.84 -25.67
N GLU A 129 -6.38 5.11 -26.06
CA GLU A 129 -5.64 4.30 -27.03
C GLU A 129 -4.65 3.39 -26.33
N VAL A 130 -4.77 2.07 -26.51
CA VAL A 130 -3.83 1.05 -26.00
C VAL A 130 -3.01 0.43 -27.13
N ASP A 131 -1.90 -0.19 -26.79
CA ASP A 131 -1.07 -0.86 -27.79
C ASP A 131 -1.79 -2.11 -28.29
N VAL A 132 -1.62 -2.42 -29.58
CA VAL A 132 -2.17 -3.64 -30.16
C VAL A 132 -1.40 -4.84 -29.62
N VAL A 133 -2.11 -5.95 -29.36
CA VAL A 133 -1.44 -7.22 -29.07
C VAL A 133 -0.70 -7.67 -30.33
N ASP A 134 0.62 -7.58 -30.29
CA ASP A 134 1.48 -7.98 -31.40
C ASP A 134 1.48 -9.51 -31.54
N ALA A 135 0.89 -9.99 -32.64
CA ALA A 135 0.80 -11.42 -32.95
C ALA A 135 2.18 -12.08 -33.15
N GLU A 136 3.18 -11.35 -33.66
CA GLU A 136 4.55 -11.85 -33.80
C GLU A 136 5.20 -12.00 -32.41
N ALA A 137 4.99 -11.02 -31.53
CA ALA A 137 5.46 -11.09 -30.16
C ALA A 137 4.79 -12.24 -29.37
N MET A 138 3.49 -12.45 -29.59
CA MET A 138 2.75 -13.57 -28.98
C MET A 138 3.27 -14.93 -29.46
N ALA A 139 3.49 -15.08 -30.78
CA ALA A 139 4.06 -16.31 -31.33
C ALA A 139 5.48 -16.56 -30.78
N ALA A 140 6.28 -15.52 -30.61
CA ALA A 140 7.60 -15.63 -29.97
C ALA A 140 7.50 -16.07 -28.50
N ASP A 141 6.55 -15.54 -27.72
CA ASP A 141 6.31 -15.94 -26.32
C ASP A 141 5.91 -17.43 -26.23
N VAL A 142 5.04 -17.90 -27.13
CA VAL A 142 4.64 -19.32 -27.21
C VAL A 142 5.85 -20.21 -27.45
N GLU A 143 6.74 -19.86 -28.39
CA GLU A 143 7.95 -20.63 -28.66
C GLU A 143 8.94 -20.60 -27.47
N VAL A 144 9.04 -19.46 -26.77
CA VAL A 144 9.84 -19.34 -25.55
C VAL A 144 9.30 -20.25 -24.45
N ARG A 145 7.99 -20.22 -24.19
CA ARG A 145 7.33 -21.08 -23.18
C ARG A 145 7.45 -22.56 -23.53
N MET A 146 7.24 -22.91 -24.80
CA MET A 146 7.41 -24.28 -25.29
C MET A 146 8.85 -24.76 -25.12
N THR A 147 9.83 -23.91 -25.44
CA THR A 147 11.25 -24.23 -25.26
C THR A 147 11.61 -24.38 -23.79
N ALA A 148 11.13 -23.49 -22.92
CA ALA A 148 11.33 -23.57 -21.48
C ALA A 148 10.71 -24.85 -20.89
N LEU A 149 9.54 -25.26 -21.38
CA LEU A 149 8.92 -26.53 -20.98
C LEU A 149 9.78 -27.72 -21.40
N ARG A 150 10.25 -27.76 -22.66
CA ARG A 150 11.16 -28.82 -23.14
C ARG A 150 12.46 -28.89 -22.34
N GLN A 151 13.00 -27.74 -21.93
CA GLN A 151 14.23 -27.69 -21.13
C GLN A 151 14.08 -28.40 -19.78
N ARG A 152 12.89 -28.39 -19.18
CA ARG A 152 12.60 -29.12 -17.92
C ARG A 152 12.67 -30.63 -18.08
N PHE A 153 12.37 -31.15 -19.27
CA PHE A 153 12.40 -32.57 -19.61
C PHE A 153 13.62 -32.97 -20.45
N GLY A 154 14.54 -32.04 -20.67
CA GLY A 154 15.77 -32.28 -21.42
C GLY A 154 16.70 -33.27 -20.70
N THR A 155 17.34 -34.15 -21.48
CA THR A 155 18.32 -35.11 -20.94
C THR A 155 19.74 -34.60 -21.17
N LEU A 156 20.58 -34.68 -20.15
CA LEU A 156 22.00 -34.30 -20.26
C LEU A 156 22.81 -35.45 -20.88
N THR A 157 23.43 -35.19 -22.03
CA THR A 157 24.27 -36.16 -22.75
C THR A 157 25.71 -35.69 -22.77
N GLY A 158 26.66 -36.56 -22.43
CA GLY A 158 28.09 -36.23 -22.45
C GLY A 158 28.60 -35.95 -23.87
N VAL A 159 29.41 -34.91 -24.03
CA VAL A 159 29.99 -34.51 -25.31
C VAL A 159 31.50 -34.34 -25.22
N GLU A 160 32.19 -34.67 -26.31
CA GLU A 160 33.65 -34.54 -26.45
C GLU A 160 34.01 -33.29 -27.27
N ARG A 161 33.59 -32.11 -26.78
CA ARG A 161 33.93 -30.80 -27.34
C ARG A 161 34.23 -29.79 -26.22
N ILE A 162 34.77 -28.63 -26.59
CA ILE A 162 34.94 -27.52 -25.66
C ILE A 162 33.58 -27.04 -25.14
N ALA A 163 33.56 -26.60 -23.89
CA ALA A 163 32.37 -26.09 -23.23
C ALA A 163 31.94 -24.74 -23.82
N ALA A 164 30.64 -24.56 -24.01
CA ALA A 164 30.02 -23.32 -24.46
C ALA A 164 28.90 -22.92 -23.51
N THR A 165 28.43 -21.67 -23.62
CA THR A 165 27.25 -21.18 -22.90
C THR A 165 26.05 -22.09 -23.18
N GLY A 166 25.32 -22.48 -22.13
CA GLY A 166 24.21 -23.43 -22.17
C GLY A 166 24.59 -24.90 -22.01
N ASP A 167 25.88 -25.25 -22.00
CA ASP A 167 26.32 -26.60 -21.64
C ASP A 167 26.29 -26.81 -20.12
N PHE A 168 26.08 -28.06 -19.73
CA PHE A 168 26.20 -28.54 -18.36
C PHE A 168 27.60 -29.11 -18.14
N VAL A 169 28.36 -28.51 -17.24
CA VAL A 169 29.66 -29.03 -16.83
C VAL A 169 29.58 -29.67 -15.45
N SER A 170 30.29 -30.77 -15.28
CA SER A 170 30.63 -31.25 -13.94
C SER A 170 31.99 -30.66 -13.58
N ILE A 171 32.06 -29.90 -12.49
CA ILE A 171 33.27 -29.16 -12.10
C ILE A 171 33.70 -29.49 -10.68
N ASP A 172 35.00 -29.42 -10.47
CA ASP A 172 35.62 -29.33 -9.15
C ASP A 172 36.13 -27.92 -8.94
N LEU A 173 35.93 -27.39 -7.75
CA LEU A 173 36.33 -26.05 -7.34
C LEU A 173 37.15 -26.12 -6.07
N VAL A 174 38.21 -25.33 -6.03
CA VAL A 174 39.04 -25.12 -4.85
C VAL A 174 39.27 -23.63 -4.71
N ALA A 175 38.84 -23.06 -3.59
CA ALA A 175 39.06 -21.67 -3.24
C ALA A 175 40.21 -21.55 -2.24
N SER A 176 41.16 -20.66 -2.49
CA SER A 176 42.34 -20.46 -1.65
C SER A 176 42.65 -18.98 -1.43
N ILE A 177 43.12 -18.63 -0.24
CA ILE A 177 43.65 -17.29 0.07
C ILE A 177 45.12 -17.45 0.44
N GLY A 178 46.02 -17.05 -0.45
CA GLY A 178 47.45 -17.30 -0.29
C GLY A 178 47.79 -18.78 -0.46
N GLU A 179 48.33 -19.43 0.58
CA GLU A 179 48.66 -20.87 0.58
C GLU A 179 47.62 -21.72 1.34
N GLU A 180 46.56 -21.10 1.88
CA GLU A 180 45.52 -21.76 2.67
C GLU A 180 44.28 -22.04 1.81
N GLU A 181 43.91 -23.32 1.71
CA GLU A 181 42.63 -23.76 1.11
C GLU A 181 41.50 -23.39 2.07
N ILE A 182 40.57 -22.57 1.59
CA ILE A 182 39.44 -22.07 2.39
C ILE A 182 38.22 -22.96 2.23
N ASP A 183 37.94 -23.39 0.99
CA ASP A 183 36.80 -24.26 0.68
C ASP A 183 37.08 -25.08 -0.59
N SER A 184 36.44 -26.24 -0.70
CA SER A 184 36.47 -27.04 -1.92
C SER A 184 35.19 -27.84 -2.13
N ALA A 185 34.79 -27.94 -3.39
CA ALA A 185 33.63 -28.71 -3.80
C ALA A 185 33.93 -29.51 -5.05
N LYS A 186 33.39 -30.73 -5.14
CA LYS A 186 33.72 -31.68 -6.21
C LYS A 186 32.47 -32.23 -6.87
N GLY A 187 32.53 -32.42 -8.18
CA GLY A 187 31.46 -33.00 -8.98
C GLY A 187 30.20 -32.13 -9.05
N ILE A 188 30.30 -30.83 -8.84
CA ILE A 188 29.16 -29.92 -8.95
C ILE A 188 28.70 -29.89 -10.41
N SER A 189 27.40 -30.05 -10.63
CA SER A 189 26.78 -29.82 -11.94
C SER A 189 26.42 -28.35 -12.07
N TYR A 190 26.89 -27.68 -13.11
CA TYR A 190 26.68 -26.25 -13.35
C TYR A 190 26.33 -25.99 -14.81
N GLU A 191 25.34 -25.13 -15.07
CA GLU A 191 24.95 -24.69 -16.41
C GLU A 191 25.69 -23.39 -16.73
N ILE A 192 26.52 -23.41 -17.77
CA ILE A 192 27.34 -22.24 -18.12
C ILE A 192 26.44 -21.11 -18.60
N GLY A 193 26.53 -19.94 -17.96
CA GLY A 193 25.77 -18.73 -18.28
C GLY A 193 24.63 -18.41 -17.32
N THR A 194 24.40 -19.20 -16.26
CA THR A 194 23.39 -18.88 -15.25
C THR A 194 23.83 -17.81 -14.26
N GLY A 195 25.14 -17.54 -14.14
CA GLY A 195 25.68 -16.48 -13.29
C GLY A 195 25.35 -16.60 -11.79
N ASN A 196 24.84 -17.74 -11.34
CA ASN A 196 24.21 -17.88 -10.02
C ASN A 196 25.11 -18.56 -8.97
N MET A 197 26.38 -18.82 -9.31
CA MET A 197 27.28 -19.60 -8.46
C MET A 197 28.48 -18.80 -7.95
N ILE A 198 29.37 -18.34 -8.84
CA ILE A 198 30.55 -17.56 -8.49
C ILE A 198 30.80 -16.54 -9.62
N ASP A 199 31.06 -15.30 -9.26
CA ASP A 199 31.37 -14.24 -10.22
C ASP A 199 32.59 -14.59 -11.07
N GLY A 200 32.47 -14.49 -12.40
CA GLY A 200 33.55 -14.83 -13.34
C GLY A 200 33.73 -16.32 -13.64
N LEU A 201 32.94 -17.21 -13.02
CA LEU A 201 32.99 -18.65 -13.29
C LEU A 201 32.59 -18.98 -14.74
N ASP A 202 31.58 -18.30 -15.28
CA ASP A 202 31.13 -18.51 -16.67
C ASP A 202 32.24 -18.21 -17.68
N ASP A 203 32.90 -17.06 -17.54
CA ASP A 203 34.04 -16.66 -18.39
C ASP A 203 35.26 -17.57 -18.22
N ALA A 204 35.41 -18.18 -17.04
CA ALA A 204 36.45 -19.17 -16.80
C ALA A 204 36.18 -20.44 -17.62
N LEU A 205 34.93 -20.93 -17.59
CA LEU A 205 34.51 -22.21 -18.15
C LEU A 205 34.33 -22.22 -19.68
N VAL A 206 33.89 -21.11 -20.27
CA VAL A 206 33.70 -21.03 -21.73
C VAL A 206 35.03 -21.30 -22.45
N GLY A 207 35.00 -22.27 -23.37
CA GLY A 207 36.14 -22.70 -24.17
C GLY A 207 37.03 -23.76 -23.53
N MET A 208 36.75 -24.20 -22.30
CA MET A 208 37.50 -25.27 -21.64
C MET A 208 37.08 -26.65 -22.15
N ALA A 209 38.03 -27.55 -22.35
CA ALA A 209 37.77 -28.97 -22.58
C ALA A 209 37.64 -29.76 -21.27
N ALA A 210 37.09 -30.97 -21.35
CA ALA A 210 37.11 -31.89 -20.21
C ALA A 210 38.55 -32.17 -19.76
N GLN A 211 38.74 -32.26 -18.44
CA GLN A 211 39.99 -32.42 -17.71
C GLN A 211 40.93 -31.20 -17.75
N GLU A 212 40.47 -30.05 -18.24
CA GLU A 212 41.21 -28.79 -18.13
C GLU A 212 40.92 -28.07 -16.81
N SER A 213 41.91 -27.32 -16.33
CA SER A 213 41.81 -26.48 -15.15
C SER A 213 42.17 -25.04 -15.48
N LYS A 214 41.50 -24.09 -14.83
CA LYS A 214 41.77 -22.66 -14.96
C LYS A 214 41.65 -22.00 -13.60
N VAL A 215 42.44 -20.95 -13.40
CA VAL A 215 42.46 -20.18 -12.17
C VAL A 215 41.96 -18.77 -12.44
N PHE A 216 41.06 -18.28 -11.59
CA PHE A 216 40.55 -16.92 -11.62
C PHE A 216 40.31 -16.42 -10.19
N ASN A 217 40.17 -15.10 -10.00
CA ASN A 217 39.90 -14.52 -8.69
C ASN A 217 38.44 -14.08 -8.62
N ALA A 218 37.78 -14.37 -7.50
CA ALA A 218 36.44 -13.88 -7.21
C ALA A 218 36.23 -13.72 -5.70
N PRO A 219 35.31 -12.83 -5.27
CA PRO A 219 34.94 -12.71 -3.86
C PRO A 219 34.22 -13.96 -3.37
N LEU A 220 34.47 -14.36 -2.13
CA LEU A 220 33.74 -15.47 -1.50
C LEU A 220 32.32 -15.04 -1.10
N SER A 221 31.33 -15.83 -1.52
CA SER A 221 29.90 -15.56 -1.29
C SER A 221 29.39 -15.94 0.12
N GLY A 222 30.25 -16.39 1.04
CA GLY A 222 29.85 -16.75 2.41
C GLY A 222 30.99 -17.27 3.30
N GLY A 223 30.70 -17.45 4.59
CA GLY A 223 31.64 -17.97 5.60
C GLY A 223 32.47 -16.89 6.31
N GLU A 224 33.48 -17.30 7.10
CA GLU A 224 34.34 -16.36 7.87
C GLU A 224 35.18 -15.40 6.98
N HIS A 225 35.22 -15.66 5.67
CA HIS A 225 35.96 -14.89 4.67
C HIS A 225 35.05 -14.26 3.60
N GLU A 226 33.75 -14.14 3.87
CA GLU A 226 32.79 -13.51 2.96
C GLU A 226 33.26 -12.12 2.49
N GLY A 227 33.14 -11.87 1.19
CA GLY A 227 33.56 -10.62 0.54
C GLY A 227 35.07 -10.44 0.34
N LYS A 228 35.92 -11.39 0.77
CA LYS A 228 37.35 -11.38 0.45
C LYS A 228 37.60 -12.08 -0.88
N ASP A 229 38.49 -11.52 -1.70
CA ASP A 229 38.95 -12.15 -2.94
C ASP A 229 39.74 -13.43 -2.63
N ALA A 230 39.33 -14.53 -3.26
CA ALA A 230 40.01 -15.81 -3.24
C ALA A 230 40.46 -16.21 -4.64
N GLU A 231 41.57 -16.95 -4.70
CA GLU A 231 42.01 -17.63 -5.92
C GLU A 231 41.20 -18.91 -6.07
N ILE A 232 40.43 -19.00 -7.14
CA ILE A 232 39.51 -20.10 -7.43
C ILE A 232 40.08 -20.91 -8.58
N ASN A 233 40.44 -22.16 -8.28
CA ASN A 233 40.82 -23.14 -9.28
C ASN A 233 39.61 -23.98 -9.65
N VAL A 234 39.16 -23.84 -10.90
CA VAL A 234 38.09 -24.66 -11.47
C VAL A 234 38.68 -25.73 -12.37
N THR A 235 38.22 -26.96 -12.21
CA THR A 235 38.57 -28.10 -13.08
C THR A 235 37.31 -28.69 -13.69
N VAL A 236 37.25 -28.78 -15.02
CA VAL A 236 36.12 -29.37 -15.74
C VAL A 236 36.30 -30.88 -15.77
N GLN A 237 35.42 -31.64 -15.14
CA GLN A 237 35.44 -33.11 -15.17
C GLN A 237 34.81 -33.66 -16.45
N SER A 238 33.65 -33.12 -16.83
CA SER A 238 32.93 -33.51 -18.04
C SER A 238 32.08 -32.36 -18.57
N VAL A 239 31.87 -32.36 -19.88
CA VAL A 239 30.95 -31.44 -20.57
C VAL A 239 29.77 -32.28 -21.06
N LYS A 240 28.56 -31.78 -20.81
CA LYS A 240 27.30 -32.38 -21.24
C LYS A 240 26.49 -31.32 -21.96
N GLU A 241 25.80 -31.70 -23.02
CA GLU A 241 24.80 -30.84 -23.65
C GLU A 241 23.40 -31.30 -23.26
N ARG A 242 22.47 -30.35 -23.15
CA ARG A 242 21.05 -30.65 -22.91
C ARG A 242 20.40 -31.02 -24.24
N VAL A 243 20.03 -32.29 -24.38
CA VAL A 243 19.25 -32.78 -25.52
C VAL A 243 17.78 -32.63 -25.16
N LEU A 244 17.10 -31.74 -25.87
CA LEU A 244 15.66 -31.52 -25.69
C LEU A 244 14.86 -32.65 -26.34
N PRO A 245 13.78 -33.13 -25.72
CA PRO A 245 12.86 -34.08 -26.37
C PRO A 245 12.28 -33.48 -27.64
N GLU A 246 11.93 -34.32 -28.61
CA GLU A 246 11.20 -33.86 -29.81
C GLU A 246 9.84 -33.29 -29.41
N LEU A 247 9.32 -32.33 -30.20
CA LEU A 247 7.97 -31.82 -29.99
C LEU A 247 7.00 -32.70 -30.76
N ASP A 248 6.42 -33.67 -30.06
CA ASP A 248 5.44 -34.62 -30.54
C ASP A 248 4.38 -34.92 -29.46
N ASP A 249 3.42 -35.79 -29.78
CA ASP A 249 2.34 -36.18 -28.86
C ASP A 249 2.86 -36.93 -27.63
N ASP A 250 3.97 -37.67 -27.76
CA ASP A 250 4.61 -38.35 -26.64
C ASP A 250 5.18 -37.32 -25.64
N PHE A 251 5.75 -36.21 -26.13
CA PHE A 251 6.17 -35.10 -25.27
C PHE A 251 4.98 -34.39 -24.61
N ALA A 252 3.86 -34.20 -25.31
CA ALA A 252 2.68 -33.58 -24.74
C ALA A 252 2.14 -34.37 -23.53
N GLN A 253 2.03 -35.69 -23.67
CA GLN A 253 1.61 -36.59 -22.58
C GLN A 253 2.63 -36.66 -21.44
N LEU A 254 3.91 -36.47 -21.73
CA LEU A 254 4.96 -36.42 -20.72
C LEU A 254 4.95 -35.13 -19.91
N ALA A 255 4.70 -34.00 -20.58
CA ALA A 255 4.89 -32.66 -20.03
C ALA A 255 3.60 -32.01 -19.49
N SER A 256 2.43 -32.56 -19.81
CA SER A 256 1.13 -31.96 -19.53
C SER A 256 0.02 -33.00 -19.35
N GLU A 257 -1.20 -32.52 -19.11
CA GLU A 257 -2.42 -33.35 -19.07
C GLU A 257 -3.00 -33.65 -20.47
N PHE A 258 -2.41 -33.09 -21.53
CA PHE A 258 -2.91 -33.21 -22.89
C PHE A 258 -2.40 -34.47 -23.61
N ASP A 259 -3.23 -35.02 -24.49
CA ASP A 259 -2.92 -36.24 -25.25
C ASP A 259 -2.10 -35.94 -26.51
N THR A 260 -2.17 -34.70 -27.02
CA THR A 260 -1.55 -34.29 -28.28
C THR A 260 -0.74 -32.99 -28.17
N LEU A 261 0.25 -32.82 -29.04
CA LEU A 261 1.03 -31.58 -29.13
C LEU A 261 0.17 -30.38 -29.53
N GLU A 262 -0.84 -30.61 -30.36
CA GLU A 262 -1.77 -29.56 -30.80
C GLU A 262 -2.54 -28.97 -29.62
N GLU A 263 -3.02 -29.81 -28.71
CA GLU A 263 -3.71 -29.38 -27.48
C GLU A 263 -2.77 -28.63 -26.54
N LEU A 264 -1.56 -29.15 -26.29
CA LEU A 264 -0.55 -28.46 -25.47
C LEU A 264 -0.20 -27.08 -26.06
N ARG A 265 -0.02 -27.00 -27.38
CA ARG A 265 0.27 -25.73 -28.05
C ARG A 265 -0.89 -24.76 -27.93
N ALA A 266 -2.12 -25.22 -28.14
CA ALA A 266 -3.32 -24.40 -28.01
C ALA A 266 -3.49 -23.84 -26.60
N ASP A 267 -3.20 -24.63 -25.55
CA ASP A 267 -3.23 -24.15 -24.16
C ASP A 267 -2.16 -23.07 -23.90
N ILE A 268 -0.91 -23.30 -24.34
CA ILE A 268 0.17 -22.31 -24.21
C ILE A 268 -0.16 -21.02 -24.98
N GLU A 269 -0.75 -21.14 -26.18
CA GLU A 269 -1.24 -20.00 -26.97
C GLU A 269 -2.34 -19.24 -26.22
N ALA A 270 -3.33 -19.93 -25.65
CA ALA A 270 -4.38 -19.32 -24.84
C ALA A 270 -3.83 -18.65 -23.56
N GLN A 271 -2.82 -19.23 -22.91
CA GLN A 271 -2.13 -18.62 -21.77
C GLN A 271 -1.33 -17.38 -22.16
N ALA A 272 -0.67 -17.38 -23.33
CA ALA A 272 0.06 -16.22 -23.85
C ALA A 272 -0.92 -15.10 -24.22
N GLU A 273 -2.04 -15.44 -24.87
CA GLU A 273 -3.10 -14.50 -25.21
C GLU A 273 -3.70 -13.85 -23.96
N ARG A 274 -4.07 -14.64 -22.94
CA ARG A 274 -4.55 -14.12 -21.65
C ARG A 274 -3.54 -13.17 -21.00
N GLY A 275 -2.26 -13.53 -20.99
CA GLY A 275 -1.20 -12.65 -20.45
C GLY A 275 -1.12 -11.30 -21.19
N LYS A 276 -1.17 -11.33 -22.52
CA LYS A 276 -1.14 -10.09 -23.34
C LYS A 276 -2.39 -9.24 -23.16
N LYS A 277 -3.55 -9.88 -23.03
CA LYS A 277 -4.83 -9.23 -22.70
C LYS A 277 -4.78 -8.55 -21.32
N MET A 278 -4.21 -9.21 -20.32
CA MET A 278 -3.98 -8.62 -18.99
C MET A 278 -3.04 -7.41 -19.04
N GLU A 279 -1.92 -7.51 -19.76
CA GLU A 279 -1.00 -6.37 -19.99
C GLU A 279 -1.72 -5.19 -20.63
N GLN A 280 -2.57 -5.45 -21.64
CA GLN A 280 -3.36 -4.42 -22.31
C GLN A 280 -4.39 -3.77 -21.37
N GLY A 281 -5.03 -4.55 -20.49
CA GLY A 281 -5.94 -4.04 -19.47
C GLY A 281 -5.24 -3.14 -18.43
N VAL A 282 -4.05 -3.53 -17.97
CA VAL A 282 -3.21 -2.70 -17.10
C VAL A 282 -2.83 -1.40 -17.80
N GLN A 283 -2.45 -1.47 -19.08
CA GLN A 283 -2.14 -0.27 -19.86
C GLN A 283 -3.36 0.64 -20.04
N ALA A 284 -4.55 0.08 -20.28
CA ALA A 284 -5.80 0.84 -20.37
C ALA A 284 -6.07 1.59 -19.06
N ARG A 285 -5.94 0.89 -17.92
CA ARG A 285 -6.10 1.47 -16.58
C ARG A 285 -5.15 2.64 -16.35
N ASP A 286 -3.87 2.45 -16.65
CA ASP A 286 -2.85 3.47 -16.40
C ASP A 286 -3.07 4.70 -17.30
N LYS A 287 -3.41 4.48 -18.59
CA LYS A 287 -3.73 5.57 -19.53
C LYS A 287 -5.02 6.30 -19.18
N VAL A 288 -6.04 5.61 -18.66
CA VAL A 288 -7.26 6.25 -18.13
C VAL A 288 -6.90 7.17 -16.97
N LEU A 289 -6.15 6.66 -15.99
CA LEU A 289 -5.77 7.46 -14.82
C LEU A 289 -4.91 8.66 -15.22
N GLU A 290 -3.93 8.47 -16.09
CA GLU A 290 -3.10 9.55 -16.64
C GLU A 290 -3.96 10.62 -17.33
N HIS A 291 -4.89 10.20 -18.18
CA HIS A 291 -5.79 11.12 -18.88
C HIS A 291 -6.66 11.92 -17.91
N LEU A 292 -7.25 11.27 -16.91
CA LEU A 292 -8.07 11.94 -15.90
C LEU A 292 -7.24 12.93 -15.07
N LEU A 293 -6.03 12.57 -14.67
CA LEU A 293 -5.11 13.44 -13.93
C LEU A 293 -4.70 14.66 -14.75
N ALA A 294 -4.46 14.49 -16.06
CA ALA A 294 -4.09 15.58 -16.95
C ALA A 294 -5.25 16.56 -17.20
N ASN A 295 -6.49 16.08 -17.16
CA ASN A 295 -7.69 16.86 -17.48
C ASN A 295 -8.49 17.31 -16.26
N THR A 296 -8.01 17.04 -15.05
CA THR A 296 -8.66 17.45 -13.79
C THR A 296 -7.71 18.31 -12.97
N GLU A 297 -8.17 19.51 -12.60
CA GLU A 297 -7.48 20.36 -11.63
C GLU A 297 -7.71 19.79 -10.23
N ILE A 298 -6.63 19.25 -9.64
CA ILE A 298 -6.66 18.57 -8.34
C ILE A 298 -5.67 19.30 -7.42
N PRO A 299 -6.14 20.25 -6.62
CA PRO A 299 -5.28 20.92 -5.66
C PRO A 299 -4.89 19.94 -4.55
N VAL A 300 -3.65 20.00 -4.10
CA VAL A 300 -3.13 19.17 -3.01
C VAL A 300 -2.60 20.08 -1.92
N PRO A 301 -2.97 19.89 -0.64
CA PRO A 301 -2.43 20.69 0.46
C PRO A 301 -0.92 20.48 0.60
N ASP A 302 -0.14 21.55 0.49
CA ASP A 302 1.33 21.49 0.58
C ASP A 302 1.79 20.99 1.96
N ALA A 303 1.07 21.32 3.03
CA ALA A 303 1.42 20.87 4.38
C ALA A 303 1.36 19.34 4.52
N LEU A 304 0.40 18.68 3.86
CA LEU A 304 0.33 17.22 3.84
C LEU A 304 1.46 16.60 3.02
N VAL A 305 1.80 17.21 1.88
CA VAL A 305 2.94 16.77 1.07
C VAL A 305 4.22 16.86 1.89
N GLU A 306 4.47 17.98 2.55
CA GLU A 306 5.67 18.16 3.39
C GLU A 306 5.73 17.20 4.58
N ALA A 307 4.58 16.91 5.21
CA ALA A 307 4.51 15.94 6.31
C ALA A 307 4.89 14.53 5.83
N GLU A 308 4.32 14.08 4.72
CA GLU A 308 4.59 12.75 4.14
C GLU A 308 6.04 12.63 3.64
N VAL A 309 6.56 13.67 2.97
CA VAL A 309 7.96 13.73 2.51
C VAL A 309 8.91 13.68 3.70
N THR A 310 8.62 14.43 4.76
CA THR A 310 9.44 14.42 5.97
C THR A 310 9.45 13.05 6.63
N GLN A 311 8.28 12.42 6.78
CA GLN A 311 8.17 11.07 7.34
C GLN A 311 8.93 10.03 6.49
N HIS A 312 8.82 10.11 5.17
CA HIS A 312 9.53 9.23 4.24
C HIS A 312 11.06 9.36 4.40
N LEU A 313 11.58 10.60 4.35
CA LEU A 313 13.02 10.86 4.48
C LEU A 313 13.57 10.56 5.87
N GLU A 314 12.76 10.72 6.93
CA GLU A 314 13.12 10.28 8.29
C GLU A 314 13.30 8.77 8.34
N GLY A 315 12.40 8.01 7.71
CA GLY A 315 12.51 6.55 7.60
C GLY A 315 13.81 6.10 6.92
N GLU A 316 14.30 6.87 5.95
CA GLU A 316 15.57 6.61 5.26
C GLU A 316 16.80 7.23 5.95
N SER A 317 16.61 8.05 7.00
CA SER A 317 17.66 8.89 7.59
C SER A 317 18.34 9.83 6.58
N ARG A 318 17.57 10.37 5.62
CA ARG A 318 18.03 11.23 4.50
C ARG A 318 17.36 12.61 4.48
N LEU A 319 17.02 13.14 5.65
CA LEU A 319 16.35 14.45 5.81
C LEU A 319 17.04 15.63 5.09
N GLU A 320 18.37 15.60 4.97
CA GLU A 320 19.18 16.68 4.37
C GLU A 320 19.40 16.52 2.86
N ASP A 321 18.80 15.50 2.23
CA ASP A 321 18.95 15.22 0.80
C ASP A 321 17.90 16.00 -0.03
N ASP A 322 18.26 17.21 -0.47
CA ASP A 322 17.35 18.11 -1.20
C ASP A 322 16.90 17.54 -2.57
N GLU A 323 17.76 16.78 -3.25
CA GLU A 323 17.43 16.18 -4.56
C GLU A 323 16.41 15.07 -4.38
N HIS A 324 16.66 14.18 -3.42
CA HIS A 324 15.73 13.12 -3.10
C HIS A 324 14.42 13.65 -2.50
N ARG A 325 14.48 14.71 -1.69
CA ARG A 325 13.28 15.41 -1.19
C ARG A 325 12.38 15.89 -2.33
N ALA A 326 12.95 16.48 -3.38
CA ALA A 326 12.17 16.96 -4.51
C ALA A 326 11.50 15.82 -5.29
N GLU A 327 12.21 14.70 -5.47
CA GLU A 327 11.68 13.49 -6.10
C GLU A 327 10.53 12.88 -5.28
N VAL A 328 10.73 12.70 -3.98
CA VAL A 328 9.70 12.18 -3.06
C VAL A 328 8.49 13.14 -3.05
N ALA A 329 8.70 14.45 -3.03
CA ALA A 329 7.61 15.43 -3.06
C ALA A 329 6.78 15.36 -4.35
N GLU A 330 7.41 15.15 -5.51
CA GLU A 330 6.68 14.96 -6.78
C GLU A 330 5.86 13.67 -6.76
N ASN A 331 6.47 12.57 -6.30
CA ASN A 331 5.81 11.27 -6.21
C ASN A 331 4.63 11.31 -5.23
N THR A 332 4.83 11.88 -4.04
CA THR A 332 3.78 12.08 -3.03
C THR A 332 2.64 12.92 -3.58
N ARG A 333 2.94 14.06 -4.24
CA ARG A 333 1.90 14.91 -4.82
C ARG A 333 1.12 14.17 -5.90
N THR A 334 1.80 13.39 -6.74
CA THR A 334 1.15 12.57 -7.78
C THR A 334 0.24 11.49 -7.16
N ALA A 335 0.72 10.79 -6.14
CA ALA A 335 -0.06 9.78 -5.42
C ALA A 335 -1.32 10.39 -4.76
N MET A 336 -1.18 11.54 -4.08
CA MET A 336 -2.31 12.25 -3.47
C MET A 336 -3.31 12.74 -4.52
N ARG A 337 -2.85 13.24 -5.68
CA ARG A 337 -3.74 13.62 -6.79
C ARG A 337 -4.56 12.43 -7.28
N SER A 338 -3.91 11.28 -7.50
CA SER A 338 -4.59 10.04 -7.88
C SER A 338 -5.61 9.61 -6.84
N GLN A 339 -5.24 9.65 -5.56
CA GLN A 339 -6.14 9.30 -4.47
C GLN A 339 -7.37 10.20 -4.43
N PHE A 340 -7.20 11.53 -4.45
CA PHE A 340 -8.33 12.47 -4.39
C PHE A 340 -9.25 12.37 -5.60
N LEU A 341 -8.67 12.15 -6.79
CA LEU A 341 -9.42 11.91 -8.02
C LEU A 341 -10.27 10.65 -7.90
N LEU A 342 -9.67 9.52 -7.52
CA LEU A 342 -10.37 8.23 -7.42
C LEU A 342 -11.41 8.23 -6.31
N ASP A 343 -11.12 8.86 -5.17
CA ASP A 343 -12.11 9.02 -4.12
C ASP A 343 -13.29 9.90 -4.60
N ALA A 344 -13.05 10.92 -5.42
CA ALA A 344 -14.12 11.77 -5.95
C ALA A 344 -14.98 11.01 -6.97
N ILE A 345 -14.36 10.15 -7.78
CA ILE A 345 -15.06 9.26 -8.72
C ILE A 345 -15.88 8.24 -7.93
N ALA A 346 -15.30 7.63 -6.88
CA ALA A 346 -15.99 6.68 -6.01
C ALA A 346 -17.27 7.29 -5.43
N GLU A 347 -17.22 8.55 -5.02
CA GLU A 347 -18.39 9.28 -4.51
C GLU A 347 -19.41 9.62 -5.61
N LYS A 348 -18.95 10.07 -6.78
CA LYS A 348 -19.83 10.37 -7.93
C LYS A 348 -20.58 9.12 -8.39
N GLU A 349 -19.90 7.98 -8.44
CA GLU A 349 -20.45 6.68 -8.83
C GLU A 349 -21.18 5.96 -7.67
N GLN A 350 -21.13 6.51 -6.45
CA GLN A 350 -21.72 5.91 -5.25
C GLN A 350 -21.23 4.47 -5.02
N VAL A 351 -19.92 4.26 -5.19
CA VAL A 351 -19.28 2.96 -5.02
C VAL A 351 -19.49 2.45 -3.60
N SER A 352 -20.08 1.26 -3.49
CA SER A 352 -20.18 0.51 -2.24
C SER A 352 -19.20 -0.66 -2.24
N VAL A 353 -18.52 -0.87 -1.11
CA VAL A 353 -17.61 -2.00 -0.91
C VAL A 353 -18.34 -3.09 -0.11
N GLY A 354 -18.41 -4.28 -0.68
CA GLY A 354 -18.92 -5.47 -0.03
C GLY A 354 -17.89 -6.12 0.89
N GLN A 355 -18.36 -6.94 1.84
CA GLN A 355 -17.47 -7.76 2.67
C GLN A 355 -16.60 -8.73 1.85
N PRO A 356 -17.11 -9.44 0.81
CA PRO A 356 -16.28 -10.34 0.01
C PRO A 356 -15.10 -9.62 -0.65
N GLU A 357 -15.35 -8.46 -1.24
CA GLU A 357 -14.35 -7.62 -1.91
C GLU A 357 -13.27 -7.13 -0.94
N LEU A 358 -13.67 -6.76 0.28
CA LEU A 358 -12.72 -6.37 1.32
C LEU A 358 -11.86 -7.56 1.76
N ILE A 359 -12.46 -8.73 1.95
CA ILE A 359 -11.74 -9.94 2.36
C ILE A 359 -10.71 -10.33 1.30
N GLU A 360 -11.11 -10.32 0.03
CA GLU A 360 -10.22 -10.62 -1.09
C GLU A 360 -9.04 -9.64 -1.14
N TYR A 361 -9.32 -8.35 -1.06
CA TYR A 361 -8.29 -7.33 -1.02
C TYR A 361 -7.31 -7.54 0.15
N LEU A 362 -7.80 -7.91 1.34
CA LEU A 362 -6.96 -8.23 2.49
C LEU A 362 -6.10 -9.49 2.27
N VAL A 363 -6.65 -10.53 1.63
CA VAL A 363 -5.92 -11.75 1.29
C VAL A 363 -4.79 -11.45 0.31
N MET A 364 -5.07 -10.70 -0.76
CA MET A 364 -4.06 -10.30 -1.74
C MET A 364 -2.97 -9.43 -1.11
N SER A 365 -3.37 -8.48 -0.27
CA SER A 365 -2.43 -7.62 0.45
C SER A 365 -1.53 -8.45 1.37
N ALA A 366 -2.09 -9.41 2.12
CA ALA A 366 -1.33 -10.27 3.00
C ALA A 366 -0.24 -11.07 2.26
N GLN A 367 -0.56 -11.58 1.06
CA GLN A 367 0.41 -12.30 0.21
C GLN A 367 1.59 -11.40 -0.20
N GLN A 368 1.33 -10.14 -0.53
CA GLN A 368 2.39 -9.18 -0.86
C GLN A 368 3.32 -8.91 0.33
N TYR A 369 2.78 -8.90 1.55
CA TYR A 369 3.57 -8.75 2.78
C TYR A 369 4.17 -10.08 3.29
N GLY A 370 3.91 -11.21 2.62
CA GLY A 370 4.35 -12.53 3.08
C GLY A 370 3.74 -12.95 4.41
N MET A 371 2.57 -12.41 4.74
CA MET A 371 1.82 -12.68 5.98
C MET A 371 0.67 -13.66 5.72
N GLU A 372 0.28 -14.38 6.75
CA GLU A 372 -0.95 -15.17 6.71
C GLU A 372 -2.17 -14.22 6.71
N PRO A 373 -3.20 -14.46 5.89
CA PRO A 373 -4.31 -13.52 5.72
C PRO A 373 -5.07 -13.13 7.00
N ASN A 374 -5.30 -14.07 7.92
CA ASN A 374 -6.01 -13.80 9.16
C ASN A 374 -5.14 -13.00 10.15
N ASP A 375 -3.83 -13.22 10.16
CA ASP A 375 -2.90 -12.40 10.97
C ASP A 375 -2.79 -10.97 10.42
N PHE A 376 -2.77 -10.80 9.09
CA PHE A 376 -2.80 -9.47 8.46
C PHE A 376 -4.11 -8.74 8.76
N ALA A 377 -5.26 -9.39 8.59
CA ALA A 377 -6.56 -8.80 8.87
C ALA A 377 -6.68 -8.32 10.33
N LYS A 378 -6.20 -9.11 11.30
CA LYS A 378 -6.15 -8.69 12.71
C LYS A 378 -5.25 -7.48 12.93
N ALA A 379 -4.07 -7.44 12.32
CA ALA A 379 -3.17 -6.29 12.46
C ALA A 379 -3.79 -4.99 11.91
N VAL A 380 -4.51 -5.08 10.78
CA VAL A 380 -5.26 -3.96 10.21
C VAL A 380 -6.41 -3.52 11.12
N ASP A 381 -7.15 -4.46 11.70
CA ASP A 381 -8.26 -4.19 12.62
C ASP A 381 -7.77 -3.56 13.93
N GLU A 382 -6.76 -4.16 14.58
CA GLU A 382 -6.14 -3.63 15.80
C GLU A 382 -5.51 -2.25 15.60
N GLY A 383 -5.02 -1.97 14.38
CA GLY A 383 -4.51 -0.66 13.98
C GLY A 383 -5.61 0.37 13.63
N GLY A 384 -6.89 -0.03 13.62
CA GLY A 384 -7.99 0.83 13.19
C GLY A 384 -7.95 1.22 11.71
N GLN A 385 -7.28 0.42 10.88
CA GLN A 385 -6.99 0.73 9.47
C GLN A 385 -8.04 0.15 8.50
N ILE A 386 -9.04 -0.57 8.99
CA ILE A 386 -10.13 -1.13 8.16
C ILE A 386 -10.80 -0.06 7.27
N PRO A 387 -11.13 1.15 7.77
CA PRO A 387 -11.70 2.19 6.90
C PRO A 387 -10.79 2.60 5.75
N ALA A 388 -9.46 2.61 5.97
CA ALA A 388 -8.50 2.92 4.92
C ALA A 388 -8.44 1.80 3.85
N MET A 389 -8.54 0.54 4.27
CA MET A 389 -8.63 -0.60 3.35
C MET A 389 -9.92 -0.54 2.52
N VAL A 390 -11.06 -0.24 3.17
CA VAL A 390 -12.34 -0.03 2.46
C VAL A 390 -12.21 1.10 1.44
N ALA A 391 -11.57 2.22 1.80
CA ALA A 391 -11.34 3.31 0.86
C ALA A 391 -10.47 2.90 -0.33
N GLU A 392 -9.47 2.03 -0.13
CA GLU A 392 -8.64 1.51 -1.21
C GLU A 392 -9.42 0.61 -2.17
N VAL A 393 -10.25 -0.29 -1.64
CA VAL A 393 -11.17 -1.09 -2.45
C VAL A 393 -12.15 -0.21 -3.22
N ALA A 394 -12.67 0.85 -2.59
CA ALA A 394 -13.56 1.80 -3.25
C ALA A 394 -12.87 2.54 -4.41
N ARG A 395 -11.61 2.95 -4.26
CA ARG A 395 -10.83 3.60 -5.34
C ARG A 395 -10.59 2.67 -6.52
N ARG A 396 -10.25 1.40 -6.25
CA ARG A 396 -10.07 0.39 -7.30
C ARG A 396 -11.36 0.18 -8.10
N LYS A 397 -12.49 0.02 -7.41
CA LYS A 397 -13.82 -0.08 -8.05
C LYS A 397 -14.20 1.18 -8.82
N ALA A 398 -13.85 2.36 -8.31
CA ALA A 398 -14.09 3.62 -9.01
C ALA A 398 -13.33 3.68 -10.35
N LEU A 399 -12.07 3.24 -10.38
CA LEU A 399 -11.30 3.15 -11.62
C LEU A 399 -11.90 2.11 -12.59
N ALA A 400 -12.33 0.95 -12.07
CA ALA A 400 -13.01 -0.08 -12.85
C ALA A 400 -14.28 0.45 -13.52
N ALA A 401 -15.12 1.18 -12.78
CA ALA A 401 -16.33 1.80 -13.30
C ALA A 401 -16.04 2.83 -14.41
N VAL A 402 -14.92 3.55 -14.32
CA VAL A 402 -14.51 4.46 -15.39
C VAL A 402 -14.01 3.69 -16.61
N LEU A 403 -13.23 2.64 -16.40
CA LEU A 403 -12.73 1.78 -17.48
C LEU A 403 -13.85 1.15 -18.30
N GLU A 404 -14.93 0.69 -17.64
CA GLU A 404 -16.12 0.13 -18.30
C GLU A 404 -16.83 1.16 -19.19
N LYS A 405 -16.82 2.44 -18.77
CA LYS A 405 -17.46 3.55 -19.49
C LYS A 405 -16.59 4.15 -20.58
N ALA A 406 -15.28 3.98 -20.49
CA ALA A 406 -14.33 4.50 -21.46
C ALA A 406 -14.43 3.78 -22.82
N ALA A 407 -14.09 4.50 -23.90
CA ALA A 407 -13.97 3.93 -25.23
C ALA A 407 -12.51 3.52 -25.48
N ILE A 408 -12.17 2.30 -25.06
CA ILE A 408 -10.83 1.74 -25.27
C ILE A 408 -10.70 1.25 -26.72
N VAL A 409 -9.68 1.75 -27.40
CA VAL A 409 -9.30 1.33 -28.76
C VAL A 409 -7.83 0.97 -28.79
N ASP A 410 -7.45 -0.05 -29.55
CA ASP A 410 -6.04 -0.29 -29.81
C ASP A 410 -5.50 0.68 -30.88
N THR A 411 -4.18 0.76 -30.99
CA THR A 411 -3.46 1.51 -32.05
C THR A 411 -3.84 1.09 -33.49
N ALA A 412 -4.51 -0.06 -33.68
CA ALA A 412 -5.04 -0.53 -34.96
C ALA A 412 -6.51 -0.11 -35.20
N GLY A 413 -7.16 0.53 -34.21
CA GLY A 413 -8.55 0.99 -34.26
C GLY A 413 -9.59 -0.06 -33.86
N THR A 414 -9.17 -1.20 -33.31
CA THR A 414 -10.06 -2.23 -32.76
C THR A 414 -10.58 -1.77 -31.41
N ARG A 415 -11.90 -1.84 -31.20
CA ARG A 415 -12.48 -1.63 -29.87
C ARG A 415 -12.09 -2.79 -28.97
N ILE A 416 -11.53 -2.48 -27.80
CA ILE A 416 -11.21 -3.47 -26.77
C ILE A 416 -12.32 -3.42 -25.73
N ASP A 417 -12.96 -4.57 -25.49
CA ASP A 417 -13.88 -4.74 -24.37
C ASP A 417 -13.10 -5.30 -23.19
N LEU A 418 -12.93 -4.50 -22.14
CA LEU A 418 -12.17 -4.93 -20.97
C LEU A 418 -12.91 -6.01 -20.16
N ASN A 419 -14.23 -6.17 -20.34
CA ASN A 419 -14.97 -7.27 -19.73
C ASN A 419 -14.62 -8.61 -20.39
N ASP A 420 -14.34 -8.63 -21.70
CA ASP A 420 -13.93 -9.84 -22.43
C ASP A 420 -12.50 -10.31 -22.09
N LEU A 421 -11.74 -9.45 -21.43
CA LEU A 421 -10.36 -9.72 -21.06
C LEU A 421 -10.24 -10.30 -19.62
N ASP A 422 -11.36 -10.46 -18.90
CA ASP A 422 -11.40 -10.85 -17.48
C ASP A 422 -10.55 -9.93 -16.55
N VAL A 423 -10.09 -8.78 -17.05
CA VAL A 423 -9.26 -7.80 -16.30
C VAL A 423 -10.08 -6.99 -15.31
N GLY A 424 -11.41 -6.91 -15.48
CA GLY A 424 -12.27 -6.26 -14.47
C GLY A 424 -12.16 -6.96 -13.12
N ALA A 425 -11.96 -8.28 -13.18
CA ALA A 425 -11.82 -9.19 -12.08
C ALA A 425 -10.35 -9.41 -11.71
N ASP A 426 -9.61 -10.19 -12.50
CA ASP A 426 -8.28 -10.69 -12.15
C ASP A 426 -7.17 -9.62 -12.13
N ALA A 427 -7.24 -8.59 -12.99
CA ALA A 427 -6.20 -7.55 -13.02
C ALA A 427 -6.39 -6.43 -11.98
N LEU A 428 -7.56 -6.40 -11.34
CA LEU A 428 -7.87 -5.53 -10.21
C LEU A 428 -7.91 -6.30 -8.88
N GLY A 429 -7.88 -7.63 -8.93
CA GLY A 429 -7.91 -8.51 -7.77
C GLY A 429 -9.32 -8.76 -7.22
N TYR A 430 -10.27 -9.04 -8.13
CA TYR A 430 -11.67 -9.32 -7.86
C TYR A 430 -12.11 -10.59 -8.58
N ASP A 431 -11.98 -11.79 -8.02
CA ASP A 431 -12.73 -12.95 -8.48
C ASP A 431 -14.21 -12.74 -8.13
N GLU A 432 -15.01 -12.27 -9.10
CA GLU A 432 -16.47 -12.42 -8.98
C GLU A 432 -16.76 -13.91 -9.02
N GLY A 433 -16.82 -14.53 -7.84
CA GLY A 433 -17.20 -15.92 -7.67
C GLY A 433 -18.47 -16.22 -8.47
N ALA A 434 -18.28 -16.80 -9.65
CA ALA A 434 -19.36 -17.28 -10.47
C ALA A 434 -20.05 -18.41 -9.70
N ASP A 435 -21.32 -18.18 -9.37
CA ASP A 435 -22.28 -19.19 -8.95
C ASP A 435 -22.35 -20.28 -10.04
N ASP A 436 -21.47 -21.28 -9.95
CA ASP A 436 -21.57 -22.53 -10.71
C ASP A 436 -21.47 -23.73 -9.75
N HIS A 437 -22.38 -23.76 -8.79
CA HIS A 437 -22.72 -25.00 -8.09
C HIS A 437 -23.71 -25.82 -8.92
N GLU A 438 -23.25 -26.38 -10.04
CA GLU A 438 -23.86 -27.58 -10.60
C GLU A 438 -23.46 -28.81 -9.75
N GLY A 439 -24.41 -29.27 -8.94
CA GLY A 439 -24.68 -30.69 -8.71
C GLY A 439 -23.60 -31.51 -8.00
N HIS A 440 -23.53 -31.40 -6.67
CA HIS A 440 -23.12 -32.54 -5.84
C HIS A 440 -24.18 -32.85 -4.78
N ASP A 441 -25.04 -33.82 -5.12
CA ASP A 441 -25.85 -34.57 -4.17
C ASP A 441 -24.93 -35.23 -3.14
N HIS A 442 -25.04 -34.81 -1.88
CA HIS A 442 -24.69 -35.68 -0.76
C HIS A 442 -25.85 -35.74 0.23
N GLU A 443 -26.54 -36.88 0.15
CA GLU A 443 -27.49 -37.37 1.14
C GLU A 443 -26.86 -37.40 2.54
N GLY A 444 -27.61 -36.84 3.49
CA GLY A 444 -27.86 -37.46 4.80
C GLY A 444 -26.71 -37.51 5.80
N HIS A 445 -26.69 -36.55 6.72
CA HIS A 445 -26.38 -36.85 8.11
C HIS A 445 -27.18 -35.94 9.06
N ASP A 446 -28.22 -36.53 9.65
CA ASP A 446 -28.91 -36.01 10.82
C ASP A 446 -27.93 -35.90 11.99
N HIS A 447 -27.86 -34.72 12.61
CA HIS A 447 -27.60 -34.63 14.05
C HIS A 447 -28.43 -33.50 14.66
N GLU A 448 -29.44 -33.94 15.41
CA GLU A 448 -30.20 -33.14 16.36
C GLU A 448 -29.30 -32.55 17.45
N GLY A 449 -29.61 -31.30 17.81
CA GLY A 449 -29.62 -30.85 19.20
C GLY A 449 -28.35 -30.19 19.70
N HIS A 450 -28.32 -28.86 19.70
CA HIS A 450 -27.94 -28.11 20.89
C HIS A 450 -28.56 -26.70 20.84
N ASP A 451 -29.56 -26.48 21.69
CA ASP A 451 -30.03 -25.16 22.10
C ASP A 451 -28.90 -24.43 22.83
N HIS A 452 -28.63 -23.18 22.45
CA HIS A 452 -28.20 -22.17 23.41
C HIS A 452 -28.83 -20.81 23.07
N GLU A 453 -29.55 -20.31 24.07
CA GLU A 453 -30.25 -19.04 24.14
C GLU A 453 -29.30 -17.83 24.00
N GLY A 454 -29.79 -16.81 23.29
CA GLY A 454 -29.74 -15.40 23.70
C GLY A 454 -28.37 -14.75 23.90
N HIS A 455 -27.94 -13.98 22.91
CA HIS A 455 -27.14 -12.79 23.18
C HIS A 455 -27.71 -11.60 22.39
N ASP A 456 -28.13 -10.59 23.15
CA ASP A 456 -28.62 -9.31 22.70
C ASP A 456 -27.56 -8.59 21.84
N HIS A 457 -28.00 -8.01 20.72
CA HIS A 457 -27.22 -7.04 19.95
C HIS A 457 -27.16 -5.73 20.75
N GLU A 458 -26.01 -5.45 21.36
CA GLU A 458 -25.66 -4.11 21.82
C GLU A 458 -24.99 -3.36 20.65
N VAL A 459 -25.57 -2.22 20.29
CA VAL A 459 -25.07 -1.30 19.28
C VAL A 459 -23.79 -0.67 19.85
N VAL A 460 -22.63 -0.98 19.25
CA VAL A 460 -21.36 -0.37 19.65
C VAL A 460 -21.18 0.94 18.90
N GLU A 461 -21.27 2.03 19.65
CA GLU A 461 -20.94 3.39 19.22
C GLU A 461 -19.45 3.48 18.86
N SER A 462 -19.16 4.17 17.76
CA SER A 462 -17.83 4.45 17.22
C SER A 462 -16.96 5.22 18.23
N GLU A 463 -15.82 4.64 18.59
CA GLU A 463 -14.81 5.26 19.45
C GLU A 463 -13.98 6.27 18.63
N VAL A 464 -13.93 7.51 19.13
CA VAL A 464 -13.21 8.64 18.54
C VAL A 464 -11.72 8.51 18.88
N VAL A 465 -10.88 8.44 17.86
CA VAL A 465 -9.41 8.40 17.99
C VAL A 465 -8.91 9.75 18.55
N GLU A 466 -8.30 9.73 19.74
CA GLU A 466 -7.64 10.89 20.35
C GLU A 466 -6.44 11.33 19.49
N SER A 467 -6.58 12.47 18.81
CA SER A 467 -5.45 13.21 18.22
C SER A 467 -5.09 14.36 19.15
N GLY A 468 -3.83 14.38 19.61
CA GLY A 468 -3.31 15.41 20.50
C GLY A 468 -3.24 16.77 19.81
N ILE A 469 -3.97 17.75 20.34
CA ILE A 469 -3.93 19.15 19.89
C ILE A 469 -2.77 19.87 20.58
N VAL A 470 -1.88 20.49 19.83
CA VAL A 470 -0.85 21.41 20.36
C VAL A 470 -1.46 22.82 20.38
N VAL A 471 -1.65 23.37 21.58
CA VAL A 471 -2.10 24.75 21.78
C VAL A 471 -0.88 25.64 21.99
N GLU A 472 -0.52 26.46 21.01
CA GLU A 472 0.46 27.53 21.23
C GLU A 472 -0.21 28.71 21.93
N SER A 473 0.30 29.08 23.11
CA SER A 473 -0.20 30.22 23.89
C SER A 473 0.88 31.31 23.94
N GLU A 474 0.67 32.40 23.21
CA GLU A 474 1.52 33.59 23.28
C GLU A 474 1.10 34.46 24.48
N VAL A 475 1.99 34.65 25.44
CA VAL A 475 1.75 35.41 26.68
C VAL A 475 1.84 36.91 26.40
N VAL A 476 0.71 37.61 26.46
CA VAL A 476 0.69 39.08 26.43
C VAL A 476 1.08 39.64 27.80
N GLU A 477 2.32 40.10 27.95
CA GLU A 477 2.78 40.87 29.12
C GLU A 477 2.18 42.29 29.12
N VAL A 478 1.29 42.57 30.08
CA VAL A 478 0.81 43.93 30.35
C VAL A 478 1.82 44.62 31.27
N ASN A 479 2.54 45.59 30.71
CA ASN A 479 3.53 46.40 31.42
C ASN A 479 2.83 47.49 32.27
N ASP A 480 2.85 47.33 33.60
CA ASP A 480 2.30 48.29 34.56
C ASP A 480 3.43 49.17 35.12
N GLN A 481 3.70 50.30 34.45
CA GLN A 481 4.48 51.41 34.99
C GLN A 481 3.79 52.73 34.65
N ASP A 482 2.99 53.25 35.58
CA ASP A 482 3.11 54.64 36.06
C ASP A 482 2.02 54.96 37.09
N LYS A 483 2.43 55.15 38.36
CA LYS A 483 1.84 56.12 39.30
C LYS A 483 2.70 56.25 40.56
N ALA A 484 3.55 57.27 40.55
CA ALA A 484 3.85 58.10 41.71
C ALA A 484 3.44 59.54 41.36
#